data_AF-A0A9N9V6Q3-F1
#
_entry.id   AF-A0A9N9V6Q3-F1
#
_cell.length_a   1.000
_cell.length_b   1.000
_cell.length_c   1.000
_cell.angle_alpha   90.00
_cell.angle_beta   90.00
_cell.angle_gamma   90.00
#
_symmetry.space_group_name_H-M   'P 1'
#
loop_
_entity.id
_entity.type
_entity.pdbx_description
1 polymer ?
#
loop_
_entity_poly.entity_id
_entity_poly.type
_entity_poly.pdbx_seq_one_letter_code
_entity_poly.pdbx_strand_id
1 'polypeptide(L)'
;MAAACAMLDDIHEDLPRHTNDTNTYTLGSRGERADTPHPNLLIDPPWLMVGIGGGVPKRVDMRVGDVVVGTRVMQYDLGKIIGDRQIQRTAVPKSPHHLLGTAVASLQARHERDGSRISHIRGKFDRHSQYGRPTMTDCLFFSEYDHTSPAPSCDEYDRSKLVSRRRRNTDNPVIHYGTIASGNQVMRNGTQRDNIAQQLDAICFEMEAAGLMDILPCLPIRGICDYSDSHKDKEWQRYAAATAAAYARELLGVPPVAEVQTKVVSAPDPCKSSVS
;
A
#
# COMPACT_ATOMS: atom_id res chain seq x y z
N MET A 1 2.06 0.83 -12.81
CA MET A 1 2.99 -0.08 -13.51
C MET A 1 4.40 0.53 -13.64
N ALA A 2 4.62 1.64 -14.34
CA ALA A 2 5.98 2.16 -14.61
C ALA A 2 6.87 2.42 -13.37
N ALA A 3 6.30 2.93 -12.26
CA ALA A 3 7.05 3.07 -11.01
C ALA A 3 7.55 1.73 -10.44
N ALA A 4 6.75 0.67 -10.53
CA ALA A 4 7.15 -0.66 -10.09
C ALA A 4 8.21 -1.27 -11.03
N CYS A 5 8.10 -1.04 -12.35
CA CYS A 5 9.09 -1.54 -13.30
C CYS A 5 10.46 -0.88 -13.15
N ALA A 6 10.50 0.41 -12.84
CA ALA A 6 11.75 1.10 -12.50
C ALA A 6 12.45 0.53 -11.24
N MET A 7 11.73 -0.25 -10.44
CA MET A 7 12.25 -0.97 -9.28
C MET A 7 12.71 -2.39 -9.60
N LEU A 8 12.76 -2.80 -10.86
CA LEU A 8 13.41 -4.05 -11.28
C LEU A 8 14.89 -3.75 -11.60
N ASP A 9 15.76 -4.75 -11.43
CA ASP A 9 17.14 -4.64 -11.89
C ASP A 9 17.28 -5.17 -13.33
N ASP A 10 16.57 -6.25 -13.64
CA ASP A 10 16.47 -6.82 -14.97
C ASP A 10 15.00 -6.98 -15.37
N ILE A 11 14.69 -6.66 -16.63
CA ILE A 11 13.39 -6.89 -17.25
C ILE A 11 13.53 -8.07 -18.19
N HIS A 12 12.70 -9.08 -18.01
CA HIS A 12 12.65 -10.31 -18.82
C HIS A 12 11.69 -10.16 -19.99
N GLU A 13 11.75 -11.09 -20.93
CA GLU A 13 10.81 -11.15 -22.05
C GLU A 13 9.36 -11.30 -21.55
N ASP A 14 8.43 -10.74 -22.33
CA ASP A 14 7.01 -10.81 -22.02
C ASP A 14 6.50 -12.25 -22.04
N LEU A 15 5.69 -12.59 -21.04
CA LEU A 15 5.00 -13.88 -21.01
C LEU A 15 3.93 -13.95 -22.11
N PRO A 16 3.65 -15.16 -22.66
CA PRO A 16 2.58 -15.35 -23.64
C PRO A 16 1.25 -14.78 -23.13
N ARG A 17 0.62 -13.90 -23.92
CA ARG A 17 -0.66 -13.29 -23.57
C ARG A 17 -1.82 -14.01 -24.24
N HIS A 18 -2.89 -14.25 -23.49
CA HIS A 18 -4.18 -14.62 -24.07
C HIS A 18 -4.78 -13.44 -24.83
N THR A 19 -5.44 -13.70 -25.95
CA THR A 19 -6.02 -12.67 -26.85
C THR A 19 -7.07 -11.79 -26.19
N ASN A 20 -7.67 -12.23 -25.08
CA ASN A 20 -8.69 -11.50 -24.34
C ASN A 20 -8.15 -10.80 -23.07
N ASP A 21 -6.84 -10.90 -22.81
CA ASP A 21 -6.22 -10.24 -21.66
C ASP A 21 -5.74 -8.83 -22.05
N THR A 22 -6.39 -7.81 -21.48
CA THR A 22 -6.05 -6.40 -21.68
C THR A 22 -5.09 -5.86 -20.62
N ASN A 23 -4.69 -6.69 -19.66
CA ASN A 23 -3.77 -6.27 -18.60
C ASN A 23 -2.34 -6.10 -19.13
N THR A 24 -1.61 -5.21 -18.47
CA THR A 24 -0.19 -5.00 -18.74
C THR A 24 0.63 -5.69 -17.66
N TYR A 25 1.45 -6.64 -18.09
CA TYR A 25 2.42 -7.33 -17.23
C TYR A 25 3.83 -6.99 -17.67
N THR A 26 4.75 -7.03 -16.70
CA THR A 26 6.18 -6.96 -16.94
C THR A 26 6.83 -7.95 -16.00
N LEU A 27 7.63 -8.87 -16.54
CA LEU A 27 8.40 -9.82 -15.76
C LEU A 27 9.79 -9.22 -15.51
N GLY A 28 10.29 -9.35 -14.28
CA GLY A 28 11.63 -8.90 -13.95
C GLY A 28 12.12 -9.44 -12.62
N SER A 29 13.40 -9.21 -12.35
CA SER A 29 14.09 -9.69 -11.14
C SER A 29 14.83 -8.57 -10.44
N ARG A 30 15.27 -8.86 -9.21
CA ARG A 30 16.09 -7.98 -8.41
C ARG A 30 17.39 -8.69 -8.02
N GLY A 31 18.49 -8.36 -8.70
CA GLY A 31 19.81 -8.97 -8.55
C GLY A 31 19.95 -10.35 -9.21
N GLU A 32 21.16 -10.93 -9.15
CA GLU A 32 21.48 -12.28 -9.65
C GLU A 32 20.77 -13.35 -8.82
N ARG A 33 19.47 -13.53 -9.09
CA ARG A 33 18.75 -14.72 -8.69
C ARG A 33 17.83 -15.11 -9.83
N ALA A 34 18.44 -15.63 -10.88
CA ALA A 34 17.79 -16.54 -11.81
C ALA A 34 17.64 -17.91 -11.11
N ASP A 35 16.93 -17.96 -9.98
CA ASP A 35 16.41 -19.24 -9.53
C ASP A 35 15.25 -19.54 -10.48
N THR A 36 15.55 -20.41 -11.44
CA THR A 36 14.59 -20.99 -12.38
C THR A 36 13.31 -21.35 -11.64
N PRO A 37 12.12 -20.94 -12.14
CA PRO A 37 10.88 -21.42 -11.55
C PRO A 37 10.88 -22.94 -11.68
N HIS A 38 10.89 -23.65 -10.55
CA HIS A 38 10.65 -25.07 -10.55
C HIS A 38 9.27 -25.29 -11.20
N PRO A 39 9.16 -26.05 -12.30
CA PRO A 39 7.98 -26.03 -13.17
C PRO A 39 6.69 -26.58 -12.55
N ASN A 40 6.73 -27.04 -11.29
CA ASN A 40 5.61 -27.64 -10.58
C ASN A 40 5.38 -27.06 -9.17
N LEU A 41 6.03 -25.96 -8.79
CA LEU A 41 5.67 -25.29 -7.55
C LEU A 41 4.53 -24.32 -7.88
N LEU A 42 3.31 -24.64 -7.43
CA LEU A 42 2.22 -23.68 -7.34
C LEU A 42 2.77 -22.48 -6.54
N ILE A 43 3.12 -21.40 -7.24
CA ILE A 43 3.83 -20.26 -6.68
C ILE A 43 2.85 -19.57 -5.73
N ASP A 44 2.95 -19.87 -4.44
CA ASP A 44 2.24 -19.21 -3.34
C ASP A 44 3.14 -18.24 -2.52
N PRO A 45 4.01 -17.40 -3.14
CA PRO A 45 4.74 -16.39 -2.44
C PRO A 45 3.82 -15.21 -2.15
N PRO A 46 4.11 -14.43 -1.11
CA PRO A 46 3.27 -13.32 -0.77
C PRO A 46 3.29 -12.22 -1.85
N TRP A 47 2.12 -11.81 -2.31
CA TRP A 47 1.97 -10.76 -3.31
C TRP A 47 2.09 -9.37 -2.69
N LEU A 48 2.67 -8.42 -3.43
CA LEU A 48 2.64 -7.00 -3.05
C LEU A 48 1.68 -6.27 -3.98
N MET A 49 0.86 -5.40 -3.40
CA MET A 49 -0.06 -4.56 -4.15
C MET A 49 0.37 -3.10 -3.98
N VAL A 50 1.09 -2.59 -4.98
CA VAL A 50 1.76 -1.30 -4.90
C VAL A 50 1.04 -0.27 -5.77
N GLY A 51 0.63 0.83 -5.18
CA GLY A 51 -0.09 1.88 -5.91
C GLY A 51 -0.20 3.18 -5.12
N ILE A 52 -1.16 4.01 -5.53
CA ILE A 52 -1.50 5.24 -4.82
C ILE A 52 -2.77 5.04 -4.00
N GLY A 53 -2.95 5.86 -2.99
CA GLY A 53 -4.15 5.98 -2.18
C GLY A 53 -4.30 7.40 -1.66
N GLY A 54 -5.43 7.68 -1.01
CA GLY A 54 -5.66 8.95 -0.35
C GLY A 54 -5.53 8.83 1.17
N GLY A 55 -4.89 9.80 1.80
CA GLY A 55 -4.54 9.78 3.21
C GLY A 55 -5.66 10.31 4.12
N VAL A 56 -5.70 9.82 5.36
CA VAL A 56 -6.56 10.37 6.42
C VAL A 56 -5.71 11.18 7.41
N PRO A 57 -5.84 12.52 7.41
CA PRO A 57 -4.94 13.39 8.16
C PRO A 57 -5.31 13.61 9.63
N LYS A 58 -6.46 13.11 10.10
CA LYS A 58 -6.93 13.33 11.50
C LYS A 58 -6.30 12.40 12.54
N ARG A 59 -5.87 11.19 12.17
CA ARG A 59 -5.37 10.17 13.13
C ARG A 59 -3.85 10.20 13.29
N VAL A 60 -3.15 10.47 12.20
CA VAL A 60 -1.69 10.60 12.13
C VAL A 60 -1.38 11.87 11.35
N ASP A 61 -0.17 12.43 11.49
CA ASP A 61 0.31 13.52 10.62
C ASP A 61 0.56 12.97 9.21
N MET A 62 -0.50 12.60 8.50
CA MET A 62 -0.47 12.07 7.15
C MET A 62 -0.18 13.21 6.17
N ARG A 63 0.73 12.97 5.23
CA ARG A 63 1.06 13.94 4.18
C ARG A 63 1.09 13.32 2.80
N VAL A 64 0.77 14.11 1.78
CA VAL A 64 1.01 13.68 0.39
C VAL A 64 2.49 13.36 0.20
N GLY A 65 2.74 12.24 -0.46
CA GLY A 65 4.06 11.65 -0.62
C GLY A 65 4.45 10.61 0.42
N ASP A 66 3.76 10.54 1.57
CA ASP A 66 3.97 9.47 2.55
C ASP A 66 3.57 8.10 1.99
N VAL A 67 3.95 7.05 2.71
CA VAL A 67 3.60 5.67 2.38
C VAL A 67 2.74 5.07 3.49
N VAL A 68 1.66 4.39 3.11
CA VAL A 68 0.84 3.56 4.00
C VAL A 68 1.05 2.10 3.66
N VAL A 69 1.33 1.30 4.68
CA VAL A 69 1.46 -0.16 4.62
C VAL A 69 0.23 -0.77 5.30
N GLY A 70 -0.59 -1.46 4.52
CA GLY A 70 -1.86 -2.02 4.96
C GLY A 70 -1.67 -3.27 5.82
N THR A 71 -1.51 -3.11 7.13
CA THR A 71 -1.50 -4.23 8.09
C THR A 71 -2.90 -4.82 8.31
N ARG A 72 -3.93 -4.08 7.89
CA ARG A 72 -5.33 -4.48 7.88
C ARG A 72 -6.06 -3.80 6.72
N VAL A 73 -6.99 -4.49 6.09
CA VAL A 73 -7.86 -3.95 5.03
C VAL A 73 -9.32 -4.13 5.45
N MET A 74 -10.09 -3.05 5.36
CA MET A 74 -11.52 -3.03 5.64
C MET A 74 -12.27 -2.61 4.38
N GLN A 75 -13.19 -3.44 3.89
CA GLN A 75 -14.07 -3.01 2.81
C GLN A 75 -15.14 -2.04 3.35
N TYR A 76 -15.10 -0.77 2.95
CA TYR A 76 -15.90 0.27 3.61
C TYR A 76 -17.30 0.48 2.99
N ASP A 77 -17.51 -0.01 1.78
CA ASP A 77 -18.76 0.12 1.02
C ASP A 77 -19.61 -1.16 0.99
N LEU A 78 -19.12 -2.23 1.61
CA LEU A 78 -19.86 -3.49 1.77
C LEU A 78 -20.68 -3.48 3.06
N GLY A 79 -21.99 -3.60 2.92
CA GLY A 79 -22.90 -3.67 4.04
C GLY A 79 -24.36 -3.72 3.64
N LYS A 80 -25.23 -3.75 4.64
CA LYS A 80 -26.67 -3.65 4.46
C LYS A 80 -27.07 -2.18 4.42
N ILE A 81 -27.88 -1.81 3.45
CA ILE A 81 -28.53 -0.50 3.46
C ILE A 81 -29.61 -0.54 4.54
N ILE A 82 -29.43 0.26 5.57
CA ILE A 82 -30.45 0.54 6.58
C ILE A 82 -31.13 1.88 6.22
N GLY A 83 -32.20 2.25 6.92
CA GLY A 83 -32.95 3.50 6.66
C GLY A 83 -32.06 4.73 6.44
N ASP A 84 -32.59 5.74 5.74
CA ASP A 84 -31.87 6.98 5.37
C ASP A 84 -30.58 6.77 4.55
N ARG A 85 -30.50 5.68 3.76
CA ARG A 85 -29.35 5.34 2.89
C ARG A 85 -28.03 5.12 3.64
N GLN A 86 -28.09 4.85 4.94
CA GLN A 86 -26.88 4.51 5.70
C GLN A 86 -26.48 3.06 5.46
N ILE A 87 -25.17 2.80 5.39
CA ILE A 87 -24.63 1.45 5.23
C ILE A 87 -24.24 0.92 6.62
N GLN A 88 -24.94 -0.11 7.08
CA GLN A 88 -24.48 -0.95 8.17
C GLN A 88 -23.41 -1.89 7.63
N ARG A 89 -22.14 -1.58 7.92
CA ARG A 89 -21.00 -2.36 7.42
C ARG A 89 -20.99 -3.77 7.98
N THR A 90 -20.79 -4.74 7.09
CA THR A 90 -20.72 -6.17 7.44
C THR A 90 -19.40 -6.80 7.00
N ALA A 91 -18.47 -6.02 6.46
CA ALA A 91 -17.19 -6.51 5.97
C ALA A 91 -16.33 -7.09 7.11
N VAL A 92 -15.75 -8.26 6.85
CA VAL A 92 -14.74 -8.86 7.73
C VAL A 92 -13.37 -8.26 7.39
N PRO A 93 -12.55 -7.93 8.40
CA PRO A 93 -11.21 -7.43 8.17
C PRO A 93 -10.33 -8.46 7.46
N LYS A 94 -9.55 -8.00 6.48
CA LYS A 94 -8.55 -8.83 5.80
C LYS A 94 -7.17 -8.43 6.28
N SER A 95 -6.31 -9.41 6.53
CA SER A 95 -4.95 -9.19 7.00
C SER A 95 -3.96 -9.81 6.01
N PRO A 96 -2.79 -9.19 5.79
CA PRO A 96 -1.74 -9.77 4.96
C PRO A 96 -1.27 -11.13 5.50
N HIS A 97 -0.67 -11.94 4.64
CA HIS A 97 -0.06 -13.20 5.05
C HIS A 97 1.01 -12.99 6.13
N HIS A 98 1.12 -13.89 7.10
CA HIS A 98 2.00 -13.73 8.27
C HIS A 98 3.48 -13.54 7.91
N LEU A 99 3.95 -14.14 6.81
CA LEU A 99 5.30 -13.92 6.27
C LEU A 99 5.55 -12.46 5.89
N LEU A 100 4.56 -11.79 5.28
CA LEU A 100 4.63 -10.34 4.99
C LEU A 100 4.64 -9.53 6.27
N GLY A 101 3.82 -9.90 7.26
CA GLY A 101 3.81 -9.24 8.56
C GLY A 101 5.19 -9.28 9.24
N THR A 102 5.86 -10.43 9.18
CA THR A 102 7.21 -10.57 9.76
C THR A 102 8.26 -9.78 8.98
N ALA A 103 8.16 -9.76 7.65
CA ALA A 103 9.03 -8.96 6.81
C ALA A 103 8.86 -7.45 7.08
N VAL A 104 7.61 -7.00 7.24
CA VAL A 104 7.27 -5.62 7.61
C VAL A 104 7.85 -5.26 8.98
N ALA A 105 7.65 -6.10 10.01
CA ALA A 105 8.21 -5.86 11.34
C ALA A 105 9.74 -5.79 11.32
N SER A 106 10.39 -6.67 10.57
CA SER A 106 11.85 -6.66 10.40
C SER A 106 12.36 -5.42 9.67
N LEU A 107 11.63 -4.93 8.66
CA LEU A 107 11.97 -3.69 7.97
C LEU A 107 11.76 -2.48 8.88
N GLN A 108 10.66 -2.42 9.63
CA GLN A 108 10.37 -1.36 10.58
C GLN A 108 11.49 -1.23 11.63
N ALA A 109 11.94 -2.35 12.21
CA ALA A 109 13.06 -2.36 13.16
C ALA A 109 14.37 -1.83 12.52
N ARG A 110 14.63 -2.13 11.25
CA ARG A 110 15.78 -1.58 10.52
C ARG A 110 15.63 -0.07 10.29
N HIS A 111 14.43 0.42 9.98
CA HIS A 111 14.18 1.85 9.83
C HIS A 111 14.36 2.63 11.12
N GLU A 112 14.03 2.05 12.28
CA GLU A 112 14.29 2.67 13.58
C GLU A 112 15.78 2.80 13.88
N ARG A 113 16.59 1.81 13.46
CA ARG A 113 18.04 1.79 13.67
C ARG A 113 18.81 2.66 12.67
N ASP A 114 18.52 2.50 11.39
CA ASP A 114 19.34 2.99 10.27
C ASP A 114 18.64 4.08 9.43
N GLY A 115 17.36 4.34 9.67
CA GLY A 115 16.51 5.17 8.82
C GLY A 115 16.01 4.44 7.56
N SER A 116 15.01 5.02 6.91
CA SER A 116 14.48 4.49 5.64
C SER A 116 15.37 4.84 4.45
N ARG A 117 15.51 3.88 3.53
CA ARG A 117 16.24 4.08 2.26
C ARG A 117 15.35 4.55 1.11
N ILE A 118 14.07 4.83 1.35
CA ILE A 118 13.12 5.28 0.30
C ILE A 118 13.69 6.45 -0.49
N SER A 119 14.17 7.51 0.16
CA SER A 119 14.70 8.69 -0.53
C SER A 119 15.92 8.37 -1.40
N HIS A 120 16.78 7.43 -0.98
CA HIS A 120 17.91 6.97 -1.78
C HIS A 120 17.47 6.08 -2.96
N ILE A 121 16.57 5.11 -2.72
CA ILE A 121 16.05 4.21 -3.76
C ILE A 121 15.31 4.99 -4.85
N ARG A 122 14.63 6.07 -4.46
CA ARG A 122 13.97 6.99 -5.40
C ARG A 122 14.94 7.67 -6.37
N GLY A 123 16.24 7.70 -6.08
CA GLY A 123 17.27 8.14 -7.04
C GLY A 123 17.25 7.37 -8.36
N LYS A 124 16.67 6.15 -8.40
CA LYS A 124 16.39 5.44 -9.65
C LYS A 124 15.46 6.22 -10.61
N PHE A 125 14.71 7.19 -10.10
CA PHE A 125 13.84 8.07 -10.89
C PHE A 125 14.48 9.41 -11.25
N ASP A 126 15.76 9.66 -10.95
CA ASP A 126 16.40 10.96 -11.20
C ASP A 126 16.38 11.34 -12.70
N ARG A 127 16.42 10.34 -13.59
CA ARG A 127 16.29 10.52 -15.04
C ARG A 127 14.84 10.72 -15.52
N HIS A 128 13.87 10.60 -14.63
CA HIS A 128 12.44 10.74 -14.89
C HIS A 128 11.86 11.83 -13.98
N SER A 129 12.12 13.09 -14.32
CA SER A 129 11.71 14.28 -13.55
C SER A 129 10.25 14.26 -13.09
N GLN A 130 9.37 13.65 -13.87
CA GLN A 130 7.95 13.46 -13.55
C GLN A 130 7.64 12.60 -12.31
N TYR A 131 8.58 11.80 -11.80
CA TYR A 131 8.48 11.04 -10.54
C TYR A 131 9.23 11.73 -9.39
N GLY A 132 9.85 12.88 -9.68
CA GLY A 132 10.44 13.79 -8.71
C GLY A 132 9.38 14.37 -7.78
N ARG A 133 9.84 14.97 -6.68
CA ARG A 133 8.93 15.67 -5.76
C ARG A 133 8.36 16.91 -6.47
N PRO A 134 7.03 17.12 -6.46
CA PRO A 134 6.45 18.35 -6.99
C PRO A 134 7.01 19.60 -6.30
N THR A 135 7.05 20.72 -7.01
CA THR A 135 7.39 22.03 -6.45
C THR A 135 6.27 22.57 -5.57
N MET A 136 5.03 22.20 -5.88
CA MET A 136 3.87 22.54 -5.08
C MET A 136 3.98 21.93 -3.68
N THR A 137 3.62 22.71 -2.67
CA THR A 137 3.63 22.27 -1.27
C THR A 137 2.43 21.40 -0.95
N ASP A 138 2.59 20.56 0.07
CA ASP A 138 1.50 19.81 0.67
C ASP A 138 0.46 20.75 1.32
N CYS A 139 -0.71 20.86 0.70
CA CYS A 139 -1.85 21.66 1.15
C CYS A 139 -2.94 20.75 1.71
N LEU A 140 -3.25 20.89 3.00
CA LEU A 140 -4.38 20.23 3.65
C LEU A 140 -5.45 21.27 4.01
N PHE A 141 -6.67 21.07 3.54
CA PHE A 141 -7.82 21.91 3.84
C PHE A 141 -8.70 21.29 4.94
N PHE A 142 -9.54 22.11 5.57
CA PHE A 142 -10.54 21.62 6.53
C PHE A 142 -11.51 20.64 5.85
N SER A 143 -11.92 19.60 6.58
CA SER A 143 -12.76 18.51 6.07
C SER A 143 -14.15 18.93 5.60
N GLU A 144 -14.63 20.07 6.10
CA GLU A 144 -15.93 20.67 5.82
C GLU A 144 -15.87 21.62 4.62
N TYR A 145 -14.68 21.93 4.11
CA TYR A 145 -14.49 22.79 2.96
C TYR A 145 -14.59 21.97 1.68
N ASP A 146 -15.82 21.82 1.16
CA ASP A 146 -16.06 21.17 -0.11
C ASP A 146 -15.91 22.18 -1.28
N HIS A 147 -15.26 21.74 -2.36
CA HIS A 147 -15.19 22.52 -3.60
C HIS A 147 -16.27 22.11 -4.59
N THR A 148 -17.02 23.10 -5.07
CA THR A 148 -18.08 22.94 -6.08
C THR A 148 -17.58 23.06 -7.52
N SER A 149 -16.32 23.44 -7.74
CA SER A 149 -15.74 23.60 -9.09
C SER A 149 -14.38 22.89 -9.20
N PRO A 150 -14.08 22.22 -10.33
CA PRO A 150 -12.78 21.64 -10.60
C PRO A 150 -11.77 22.74 -10.95
N ALA A 151 -11.34 23.53 -9.95
CA ALA A 151 -10.18 24.39 -10.14
C ALA A 151 -8.92 23.51 -10.24
N PRO A 152 -8.02 23.76 -11.21
CA PRO A 152 -6.95 22.84 -11.57
C PRO A 152 -5.76 22.83 -10.61
N SER A 153 -5.64 23.77 -9.66
CA SER A 153 -4.47 23.89 -8.79
C SER A 153 -4.78 24.37 -7.38
N CYS A 154 -3.89 24.02 -6.44
CA CYS A 154 -4.02 24.44 -5.05
C CYS A 154 -3.88 25.96 -4.82
N ASP A 155 -3.29 26.68 -5.76
CA ASP A 155 -2.97 28.10 -5.63
C ASP A 155 -4.20 29.02 -5.80
N GLU A 156 -5.28 28.50 -6.38
CA GLU A 156 -6.55 29.21 -6.55
C GLU A 156 -7.49 29.06 -5.34
N TYR A 157 -7.11 28.26 -4.34
CA TYR A 157 -7.95 27.97 -3.18
C TYR A 157 -7.79 28.99 -2.06
N ASP A 158 -8.86 29.15 -1.27
CA ASP A 158 -8.87 30.02 -0.09
C ASP A 158 -7.89 29.52 0.96
N ARG A 159 -6.72 30.16 1.03
CA ARG A 159 -5.64 29.82 1.97
C ARG A 159 -6.06 29.95 3.43
N SER A 160 -7.15 30.68 3.75
CA SER A 160 -7.70 30.74 5.11
C SER A 160 -8.34 29.41 5.55
N LYS A 161 -8.63 28.51 4.60
CA LYS A 161 -9.18 27.17 4.84
C LYS A 161 -8.10 26.10 4.98
N LEU A 162 -6.83 26.47 4.96
CA LEU A 162 -5.72 25.55 5.19
C LEU A 162 -5.60 25.20 6.67
N VAL A 163 -5.41 23.93 6.96
CA VAL A 163 -5.11 23.42 8.29
C VAL A 163 -3.66 23.77 8.63
N SER A 164 -3.48 24.54 9.71
CA SER A 164 -2.15 24.82 10.26
C SER A 164 -1.53 23.54 10.81
N ARG A 165 -0.35 23.18 10.29
CA ARG A 165 0.41 21.99 10.71
C ARG A 165 1.86 22.37 10.99
N ARG A 166 2.46 21.70 11.98
CA ARG A 166 3.89 21.85 12.27
C ARG A 166 4.73 21.46 11.06
N ARG A 167 5.73 22.26 10.69
CA ARG A 167 6.69 21.90 9.64
C ARG A 167 7.47 20.65 10.07
N ARG A 168 7.59 19.65 9.18
CA ARG A 168 8.49 18.52 9.40
C ARG A 168 9.94 18.98 9.32
N ASN A 169 10.81 18.26 10.04
CA ASN A 169 12.26 18.52 10.00
C ASN A 169 12.86 18.19 8.63
N THR A 170 12.24 17.25 7.90
CA THR A 170 12.67 16.82 6.57
C THR A 170 11.47 16.70 5.63
N ASP A 171 11.75 16.73 4.34
CA ASP A 171 10.78 16.48 3.27
C ASP A 171 10.71 14.99 2.86
N ASN A 172 11.35 14.12 3.64
CA ASN A 172 11.36 12.68 3.37
C ASN A 172 9.96 12.09 3.61
N PRO A 173 9.53 11.12 2.79
CA PRO A 173 8.32 10.35 3.04
C PRO A 173 8.35 9.68 4.40
N VAL A 174 7.24 9.77 5.13
CA VAL A 174 7.02 9.00 6.37
C VAL A 174 6.23 7.73 6.04
N ILE A 175 6.55 6.63 6.71
CA ILE A 175 5.87 5.35 6.53
C ILE A 175 4.90 5.18 7.70
N HIS A 176 3.64 4.92 7.38
CA HIS A 176 2.57 4.67 8.34
C HIS A 176 2.06 3.24 8.18
N TYR A 177 1.81 2.56 9.29
CA TYR A 177 1.30 1.20 9.32
C TYR A 177 -0.10 1.21 9.92
N GLY A 178 -1.09 0.65 9.22
CA GLY A 178 -2.45 0.66 9.74
C GLY A 178 -3.51 0.17 8.77
N THR A 179 -4.76 0.48 9.10
CA THR A 179 -5.91 0.03 8.32
C THR A 179 -6.07 0.85 7.05
N ILE A 180 -6.25 0.14 5.94
CA ILE A 180 -6.66 0.69 4.65
C ILE A 180 -8.15 0.41 4.45
N ALA A 181 -8.92 1.47 4.23
CA ALA A 181 -10.31 1.38 3.80
C ALA A 181 -10.37 1.18 2.28
N SER A 182 -10.83 0.01 1.84
CA SER A 182 -10.93 -0.37 0.44
C SER A 182 -12.39 -0.36 -0.04
N GLY A 183 -12.65 0.06 -1.26
CA GLY A 183 -14.00 0.02 -1.82
C GLY A 183 -14.06 0.37 -3.30
N ASN A 184 -15.18 0.10 -3.95
CA ASN A 184 -15.35 0.30 -5.39
C ASN A 184 -15.70 1.75 -5.76
N GLN A 185 -15.83 2.64 -4.76
CA GLN A 185 -16.17 4.05 -4.94
C GLN A 185 -14.96 4.94 -4.67
N VAL A 186 -14.87 6.05 -5.42
CA VAL A 186 -13.85 7.07 -5.15
C VAL A 186 -14.31 7.94 -3.97
N MET A 187 -13.56 7.95 -2.88
CA MET A 187 -13.80 8.89 -1.78
C MET A 187 -13.38 10.31 -2.19
N ARG A 188 -14.31 11.26 -2.13
CA ARG A 188 -14.12 12.67 -2.51
C ARG A 188 -14.78 13.67 -1.54
N ASN A 189 -15.14 13.23 -0.35
CA ASN A 189 -15.79 14.08 0.65
C ASN A 189 -15.02 13.97 1.98
N GLY A 190 -14.42 15.07 2.43
CA GLY A 190 -13.55 15.07 3.60
C GLY A 190 -14.27 14.70 4.90
N THR A 191 -15.51 15.15 5.05
CA THR A 191 -16.36 14.83 6.21
C THR A 191 -16.74 13.34 6.24
N GLN A 192 -17.16 12.78 5.10
CA GLN A 192 -17.48 11.37 4.97
C GLN A 192 -16.24 10.49 5.18
N ARG A 193 -15.10 10.86 4.58
CA ARG A 193 -13.80 10.23 4.81
C ARG A 193 -13.51 10.10 6.31
N ASP A 194 -13.61 11.21 7.05
CA ASP A 194 -13.27 11.24 8.46
C ASP A 194 -14.21 10.38 9.31
N ASN A 195 -15.51 10.42 9.03
CA ASN A 195 -16.51 9.59 9.72
C ASN A 195 -16.23 8.10 9.51
N ILE A 196 -15.94 7.69 8.26
CA ILE A 196 -15.64 6.29 7.94
C ILE A 196 -14.29 5.88 8.54
N ALA A 197 -13.29 6.75 8.46
CA ALA A 197 -11.98 6.49 9.02
C ALA A 197 -12.02 6.32 10.54
N GLN A 198 -12.84 7.11 11.23
CA GLN A 198 -13.07 6.95 12.67
C GLN A 198 -13.72 5.60 12.99
N GLN A 199 -14.74 5.20 12.21
CA GLN A 199 -15.45 3.93 12.41
C GLN A 199 -14.59 2.70 12.13
N LEU A 200 -13.68 2.79 11.16
CA LEU A 200 -12.85 1.66 10.69
C LEU A 200 -11.42 1.68 11.22
N ASP A 201 -11.04 2.70 11.99
CA ASP A 201 -9.64 2.96 12.36
C ASP A 201 -8.72 3.05 11.13
N ALA A 202 -9.21 3.67 10.05
CA ALA A 202 -8.50 3.75 8.77
C ALA A 202 -7.62 4.99 8.68
N ILE A 203 -6.47 4.82 8.03
CA ILE A 203 -5.50 5.91 7.75
C ILE A 203 -5.35 6.19 6.25
N CYS A 204 -5.92 5.35 5.40
CA CYS A 204 -5.83 5.46 3.94
C CYS A 204 -7.09 4.91 3.28
N PHE A 205 -7.48 5.50 2.15
CA PHE A 205 -8.49 4.98 1.23
C PHE A 205 -7.85 4.58 -0.10
N GLU A 206 -8.31 3.47 -0.67
CA GLU A 206 -7.95 2.99 -2.02
C GLU A 206 -9.10 2.12 -2.56
N MET A 207 -8.95 1.55 -3.77
CA MET A 207 -10.09 0.99 -4.48
C MET A 207 -10.01 -0.49 -4.87
N GLU A 208 -8.93 -1.20 -4.58
CA GLU A 208 -8.73 -2.53 -5.18
C GLU A 208 -8.35 -3.63 -4.17
N ALA A 209 -7.83 -3.31 -2.99
CA ALA A 209 -7.27 -4.31 -2.07
C ALA A 209 -8.31 -5.29 -1.54
N ALA A 210 -9.52 -4.85 -1.21
CA ALA A 210 -10.57 -5.73 -0.71
C ALA A 210 -10.87 -6.84 -1.72
N GLY A 211 -11.16 -6.52 -2.97
CA GLY A 211 -11.46 -7.53 -3.99
C GLY A 211 -10.26 -8.42 -4.30
N LEU A 212 -9.04 -7.84 -4.38
CA LEU A 212 -7.85 -8.62 -4.69
C LEU A 212 -7.52 -9.66 -3.60
N MET A 213 -7.68 -9.29 -2.33
CA MET A 213 -7.41 -10.17 -1.19
C MET A 213 -8.42 -11.31 -1.01
N ASP A 214 -9.53 -11.33 -1.75
CA ASP A 214 -10.41 -12.53 -1.83
C ASP A 214 -9.83 -13.64 -2.71
N ILE A 215 -8.91 -13.28 -3.62
CA ILE A 215 -8.34 -14.20 -4.61
C ILE A 215 -6.89 -14.49 -4.28
N LEU A 216 -6.11 -13.46 -3.92
CA LEU A 216 -4.67 -13.53 -3.69
C LEU A 216 -4.31 -12.76 -2.42
N PRO A 217 -3.82 -13.45 -1.36
CA PRO A 217 -3.28 -12.78 -0.18
C PRO A 217 -2.13 -11.83 -0.58
N CYS A 218 -2.28 -10.55 -0.28
CA CYS A 218 -1.29 -9.53 -0.63
C CYS A 218 -1.06 -8.53 0.51
N LEU A 219 0.07 -7.80 0.44
CA LEU A 219 0.33 -6.62 1.26
C LEU A 219 0.10 -5.36 0.42
N PRO A 220 -0.95 -4.57 0.70
CA PRO A 220 -1.14 -3.29 0.05
C PRO A 220 -0.15 -2.23 0.57
N ILE A 221 0.49 -1.55 -0.37
CA ILE A 221 1.46 -0.47 -0.13
C ILE A 221 1.00 0.72 -0.97
N ARG A 222 0.62 1.81 -0.30
CA ARG A 222 -0.03 2.97 -0.92
C ARG A 222 0.78 4.22 -0.68
N GLY A 223 1.25 4.83 -1.77
CA GLY A 223 1.78 6.19 -1.71
C GLY A 223 0.63 7.17 -1.67
N ILE A 224 0.69 8.14 -0.78
CA ILE A 224 -0.40 9.09 -0.57
C ILE A 224 -0.35 10.19 -1.63
N CYS A 225 -1.36 10.26 -2.49
CA CYS A 225 -1.42 11.24 -3.57
C CYS A 225 -2.43 12.36 -3.35
N ASP A 226 -3.42 12.16 -2.49
CA ASP A 226 -4.41 13.14 -2.08
C ASP A 226 -4.89 12.85 -0.65
N TYR A 227 -5.86 13.61 -0.14
CA TYR A 227 -6.48 13.39 1.17
C TYR A 227 -7.85 12.73 1.10
N SER A 228 -8.24 12.08 0.00
CA SER A 228 -9.58 11.50 -0.17
C SER A 228 -10.73 12.48 0.10
N ASP A 229 -10.54 13.73 -0.30
CA ASP A 229 -11.57 14.76 -0.28
C ASP A 229 -11.73 15.37 -1.68
N SER A 230 -12.38 16.53 -1.76
CA SER A 230 -12.61 17.22 -3.03
C SER A 230 -11.34 17.84 -3.62
N HIS A 231 -10.25 17.98 -2.85
CA HIS A 231 -9.00 18.62 -3.24
C HIS A 231 -8.07 17.59 -3.88
N LYS A 232 -8.29 17.30 -5.16
CA LYS A 232 -7.44 16.35 -5.89
C LYS A 232 -6.43 17.09 -6.74
N ASP A 233 -5.16 16.86 -6.44
CA ASP A 233 -4.06 17.27 -7.29
C ASP A 233 -3.41 16.06 -7.97
N LYS A 234 -3.24 16.15 -9.29
CA LYS A 234 -2.65 15.05 -10.08
C LYS A 234 -1.12 15.05 -10.03
N GLU A 235 -0.47 16.16 -9.64
CA GLU A 235 0.98 16.30 -9.62
C GLU A 235 1.64 15.30 -8.65
N TRP A 236 0.97 15.02 -7.53
CA TRP A 236 1.47 14.11 -6.50
C TRP A 236 1.38 12.64 -6.86
N GLN A 237 0.57 12.24 -7.85
CA GLN A 237 0.31 10.82 -8.13
C GLN A 237 1.57 10.06 -8.54
N ARG A 238 2.41 10.66 -9.40
CA ARG A 238 3.65 10.03 -9.85
C ARG A 238 4.65 9.92 -8.71
N TYR A 239 4.82 10.99 -7.94
CA TYR A 239 5.69 10.98 -6.76
C TYR A 239 5.25 9.92 -5.74
N ALA A 240 3.96 9.88 -5.40
CA ALA A 240 3.37 8.91 -4.49
C ALA A 240 3.57 7.47 -5.00
N ALA A 241 3.33 7.21 -6.29
CA ALA A 241 3.60 5.89 -6.87
C ALA A 241 5.08 5.49 -6.72
N ALA A 242 6.01 6.44 -6.90
CA ALA A 242 7.43 6.23 -6.71
C ALA A 242 7.82 5.98 -5.24
N THR A 243 7.21 6.67 -4.27
CA THR A 243 7.48 6.42 -2.84
C THR A 243 7.00 5.05 -2.41
N ALA A 244 5.81 4.64 -2.85
CA ALA A 244 5.26 3.30 -2.63
C ALA A 244 6.15 2.20 -3.24
N ALA A 245 6.58 2.38 -4.49
CA ALA A 245 7.46 1.45 -5.18
C ALA A 245 8.83 1.34 -4.52
N ALA A 246 9.38 2.46 -4.03
CA ALA A 246 10.65 2.47 -3.30
C ALA A 246 10.55 1.72 -1.97
N TYR A 247 9.44 1.86 -1.22
CA TYR A 247 9.21 1.06 -0.01
C TYR A 247 9.09 -0.43 -0.36
N ALA A 248 8.32 -0.80 -1.39
CA ALA A 248 8.18 -2.18 -1.83
C ALA A 248 9.53 -2.80 -2.22
N ARG A 249 10.36 -2.03 -2.94
CA ARG A 249 11.74 -2.42 -3.29
C ARG A 249 12.59 -2.70 -2.05
N GLU A 250 12.45 -1.89 -1.01
CA GLU A 250 13.16 -2.07 0.26
C GLU A 250 12.67 -3.32 1.02
N LEU A 251 11.34 -3.53 1.05
CA LEU A 251 10.70 -4.69 1.69
C LEU A 251 11.10 -6.01 1.05
N LEU A 252 11.18 -6.07 -0.28
CA LEU A 252 11.70 -7.26 -0.98
C LEU A 252 13.15 -7.58 -0.55
N GLY A 253 13.86 -6.64 0.10
CA GLY A 253 15.24 -6.73 0.61
C GLY A 253 15.33 -7.26 2.01
N VAL A 254 14.20 -7.60 2.64
CA VAL A 254 14.19 -8.39 3.87
C VAL A 254 14.50 -9.84 3.48
N PRO A 255 15.52 -10.48 4.10
CA PRO A 255 15.75 -11.91 3.88
C PRO A 255 14.52 -12.72 4.29
N PRO A 256 14.21 -13.85 3.61
CA PRO A 256 13.14 -14.74 4.01
C PRO A 256 13.35 -15.20 5.45
N VAL A 257 12.28 -15.18 6.24
CA VAL A 257 12.30 -15.84 7.55
C VAL A 257 12.29 -17.33 7.26
N ALA A 258 13.34 -18.05 7.67
CA ALA A 258 13.35 -19.50 7.55
C ALA A 258 12.17 -20.04 8.37
N GLU A 259 11.25 -20.76 7.73
CA GLU A 259 10.27 -21.54 8.46
C GLU A 259 11.03 -22.54 9.33
N VAL A 260 10.95 -22.37 10.64
CA VAL A 260 11.41 -23.38 11.57
C VAL A 260 10.46 -24.56 11.39
N GLN A 261 10.88 -25.55 10.60
CA GLN A 261 10.22 -26.84 10.56
C GLN A 261 10.30 -27.43 11.97
N THR A 262 9.23 -27.28 12.75
CA THR A 262 9.01 -28.12 13.92
C THR A 262 8.85 -29.55 13.41
N LYS A 263 9.96 -30.30 13.38
CA LYS A 263 9.90 -31.75 13.27
C LYS A 263 9.08 -32.24 14.47
N VAL A 264 7.83 -32.62 14.22
CA VAL A 264 7.09 -33.47 15.14
C VAL A 264 7.87 -34.77 15.16
N VAL A 265 8.67 -34.98 16.21
CA VAL A 265 9.28 -36.27 16.48
C VAL A 265 8.12 -37.19 16.85
N SER A 266 7.71 -38.04 15.91
CA SER A 266 6.81 -39.14 16.22
C SER A 266 7.53 -40.05 17.23
N ALA A 267 6.99 -40.11 18.44
CA ALA A 267 7.44 -41.07 19.43
C ALA A 267 7.18 -42.50 18.88
N PRO A 268 8.10 -43.45 19.09
CA PRO A 268 7.87 -44.83 18.67
C PRO A 268 6.70 -45.44 19.46
N ASP A 269 5.75 -46.05 18.75
CA ASP A 269 4.62 -46.79 19.32
C ASP A 269 5.14 -47.91 20.25
N PRO A 270 4.78 -47.93 21.54
CA PRO A 270 5.29 -48.92 22.49
C PRO A 270 4.60 -50.29 22.39
N CYS A 271 3.85 -50.58 21.32
CA CYS A 271 3.01 -51.78 21.25
C CYS A 271 3.29 -52.64 20.01
N LYS A 272 4.53 -53.10 19.85
CA LYS A 272 4.84 -54.34 19.12
C LYS A 272 5.97 -55.09 19.82
N SER A 273 5.60 -55.76 20.91
CA SER A 273 6.40 -56.88 21.41
C SER A 273 5.46 -58.07 21.69
N SER A 274 5.94 -59.24 21.27
CA SER A 274 5.44 -60.59 21.51
C SER A 274 4.03 -60.96 21.00
N VAL A 275 3.99 -61.73 19.92
CA VAL A 275 3.47 -63.12 20.00
C VAL A 275 4.40 -64.01 19.17
N SER A 276 4.83 -65.08 19.82
CA SER A 276 5.70 -66.16 19.37
C SER A 276 5.16 -66.93 18.16
#